data_AF-A0AAN8WED4-F1
#
_entry.id   AF-A0AAN8WED4-F1
#
_cell.length_a   1.000
_cell.length_b   1.000
_cell.length_c   1.000
_cell.angle_alpha   90.00
_cell.angle_beta   90.00
_cell.angle_gamma   90.00
#
_symmetry.space_group_name_H-M   'P 1'
#
loop_
_entity.id
_entity.type
_entity.pdbx_description
1 polymer ?
#
loop_
_entity_poly.entity_id
_entity_poly.type
_entity_poly.pdbx_seq_one_letter_code
_entity_poly.pdbx_strand_id
1 'polypeptide(L)'
;MAEEFDPYGLPPEVTSHPNALIGLMGLDIQNKATHKAVWEAFAMNRRADRTPLHFRLLTIDFQMPPMKQKRQSYEWYIPKGILKTNWISKYLYKIPSLVVLFYDLDWNDANWTEKKNELATKVQTLKNVLGSRNCRVALVLIQSGISVPGEDTGAAEKAATLCTSCDLPAKHLFVLPHSDAHLLGYTVRLENALSEIAWTYYQSEIKGVRSHRDFLNKTNHTLLFVRHQFKLGILNELRNDPQTAIKHYAQSYHHLLELRSTDTNLNEIRIVAAIISYKICRLDFALNLPRDAIAQFRRHIDLFRQRTGPKELIFEHYAWLSKQYHIFGDVFEEAVRLGLPAVQTQHPGFYYQQAAHYAVLRRKTAVQVCKDVVAPVSDLLEGWDSLEFYGQRPWRPGKHSLEPPEQEREMEGIREIQYHEMKEVNHSNIIIPLFSSAISQFKKYRCPCIKRHLMVQMAEEYYQASDPSKALTLLNHIMWDYRNEKWWSLLCSISTLALQCAYSTTSVTEYIGLALEFMGPRLQASEECKRRVHDNLMRLLN
;
A
#
# COMPACT_ATOMS: atom_id res chain seq x y z
N MET A 1 14.61 3.73 -4.79
CA MET A 1 14.59 4.09 -3.37
C MET A 1 13.99 2.90 -2.64
N ALA A 2 14.75 2.25 -1.76
CA ALA A 2 14.13 1.32 -0.82
C ALA A 2 13.15 2.17 0.01
N GLU A 3 11.87 1.82 0.03
CA GLU A 3 10.91 2.47 0.92
C GLU A 3 11.40 2.29 2.35
N GLU A 4 11.57 3.40 3.07
CA GLU A 4 11.91 3.41 4.48
C GLU A 4 10.80 2.66 5.25
N PHE A 5 11.17 1.71 6.09
CA PHE A 5 10.21 0.88 6.81
C PHE A 5 9.40 1.75 7.78
N ASP A 6 8.09 1.85 7.53
CA ASP A 6 7.14 2.56 8.40
C ASP A 6 6.27 1.52 9.14
N PRO A 7 6.48 1.30 10.46
CA PRO A 7 5.76 0.28 11.21
C PRO A 7 4.26 0.56 11.37
N TYR A 8 3.81 1.79 11.12
CA TYR A 8 2.41 2.19 11.15
C TYR A 8 1.79 2.28 9.76
N GLY A 9 2.63 2.14 8.72
CA GLY A 9 2.26 2.16 7.32
C GLY A 9 1.59 0.88 6.83
N LEU A 10 1.17 0.91 5.57
CA LEU A 10 0.72 -0.28 4.88
C LEU A 10 1.90 -0.89 4.11
N PRO A 11 2.11 -2.21 4.20
CA PRO A 11 3.12 -2.90 3.42
C PRO A 11 2.93 -2.70 1.90
N PRO A 12 4.00 -2.65 1.11
CA PRO A 12 3.92 -2.44 -0.34
C PRO A 12 3.12 -3.52 -1.07
N GLU A 13 3.17 -4.77 -0.58
CA GLU A 13 2.36 -5.87 -1.11
C GLU A 13 0.85 -5.65 -0.91
N VAL A 14 0.44 -4.89 0.11
CA VAL A 14 -0.97 -4.56 0.37
C VAL A 14 -1.42 -3.43 -0.55
N THR A 15 -0.58 -2.41 -0.74
CA THR A 15 -0.91 -1.23 -1.55
C THR A 15 -0.85 -1.52 -3.05
N SER A 16 -0.07 -2.50 -3.47
CA SER A 16 -0.08 -2.98 -4.87
C SER A 16 -1.47 -3.44 -5.33
N HIS A 17 -1.75 -3.24 -6.63
CA HIS A 17 -2.96 -3.77 -7.26
C HIS A 17 -2.76 -5.27 -7.53
N PRO A 18 -3.59 -6.15 -6.94
CA PRO A 18 -3.41 -7.59 -7.07
C PRO A 18 -3.84 -8.07 -8.46
N ASN A 19 -2.87 -8.24 -9.34
CA ASN A 19 -3.07 -8.78 -10.69
C ASN A 19 -2.76 -10.27 -10.73
N ALA A 20 -3.46 -11.00 -11.58
CA ALA A 20 -3.15 -12.41 -11.82
C ALA A 20 -1.73 -12.56 -12.38
N LEU A 21 -0.88 -13.31 -11.67
CA LEU A 21 0.50 -13.58 -12.09
C LEU A 21 0.53 -14.69 -13.14
N ILE A 22 1.02 -14.37 -14.33
CA ILE A 22 1.21 -15.31 -15.43
C ILE A 22 2.71 -15.41 -15.73
N GLY A 23 3.25 -16.62 -15.67
CA GLY A 23 4.63 -16.92 -16.03
C GLY A 23 4.74 -17.21 -17.52
N LEU A 24 5.65 -16.54 -18.23
CA LEU A 24 5.95 -16.84 -19.63
C LEU A 24 7.30 -17.57 -19.72
N MET A 25 7.36 -18.67 -20.47
CA MET A 25 8.57 -19.48 -20.65
C MET A 25 8.78 -19.81 -22.13
N GLY A 26 10.01 -20.07 -22.54
CA GLY A 26 10.34 -20.46 -23.93
C GLY A 26 10.64 -19.29 -24.87
N LEU A 27 10.55 -18.05 -24.38
CA LEU A 27 10.93 -16.85 -25.12
C LEU A 27 12.42 -16.53 -24.90
N ASP A 28 13.21 -16.68 -25.96
CA ASP A 28 14.60 -16.21 -26.04
C ASP A 28 14.67 -14.74 -26.49
N ILE A 29 14.67 -13.83 -25.51
CA ILE A 29 14.66 -12.38 -25.74
C ILE A 29 16.02 -11.86 -26.25
N GLN A 30 17.12 -12.59 -26.00
CA GLN A 30 18.47 -12.13 -26.34
C GLN A 30 18.80 -12.42 -27.81
N ASN A 31 18.44 -13.61 -28.30
CA ASN A 31 18.85 -14.05 -29.63
C ASN A 31 17.77 -13.91 -30.71
N LYS A 32 16.48 -13.82 -30.34
CA LYS A 32 15.36 -13.78 -31.30
C LYS A 32 14.54 -12.50 -31.16
N ALA A 33 14.54 -11.68 -32.23
CA ALA A 33 13.76 -10.45 -32.29
C ALA A 33 12.25 -10.69 -32.18
N THR A 34 11.75 -11.81 -32.73
CA THR A 34 10.34 -12.21 -32.65
C THR A 34 9.88 -12.41 -31.21
N HIS A 35 10.68 -13.13 -30.41
CA HIS A 35 10.41 -13.37 -29.00
C HIS A 35 10.45 -12.10 -28.17
N LYS A 36 11.39 -11.19 -28.48
CA LYS A 36 11.46 -9.88 -27.87
C LYS A 36 10.20 -9.05 -28.16
N ALA A 37 9.74 -9.02 -29.41
CA ALA A 37 8.51 -8.32 -29.80
C ALA A 37 7.27 -8.90 -29.09
N VAL A 38 7.16 -10.23 -28.98
CA VAL A 38 6.07 -10.89 -28.23
C VAL A 38 6.11 -10.50 -26.75
N TRP A 39 7.28 -10.53 -26.10
CA TRP A 39 7.43 -10.11 -24.72
C TRP A 39 7.05 -8.64 -24.51
N GLU A 40 7.53 -7.74 -25.36
CA GLU A 40 7.23 -6.30 -25.28
C GLU A 40 5.73 -6.01 -25.48
N ALA A 41 5.05 -6.77 -26.35
CA ALA A 41 3.61 -6.67 -26.56
C ALA A 41 2.80 -7.01 -25.29
N PHE A 42 3.25 -7.98 -24.49
CA PHE A 42 2.62 -8.38 -23.22
C PHE A 42 3.02 -7.48 -22.03
N ALA A 43 4.30 -7.11 -21.94
CA ALA A 43 4.86 -6.49 -20.74
C ALA A 43 4.89 -4.95 -20.79
N MET A 44 5.21 -4.35 -21.94
CA MET A 44 5.50 -2.91 -22.05
C MET A 44 4.37 -2.12 -22.71
N ASN A 45 3.74 -2.67 -23.75
CA ASN A 45 2.70 -1.97 -24.53
C ASN A 45 1.28 -2.15 -23.95
N ARG A 46 1.12 -2.07 -22.63
CA ARG A 46 -0.17 -2.24 -21.96
C ARG A 46 -0.92 -0.91 -21.87
N ARG A 47 -2.03 -0.80 -22.59
CA ARG A 47 -2.99 0.30 -22.43
C ARG A 47 -3.92 0.03 -21.22
N ALA A 48 -4.49 1.09 -20.64
CA ALA A 48 -5.30 1.02 -19.42
C ALA A 48 -6.66 0.30 -19.58
N ASP A 49 -7.11 0.08 -20.82
CA ASP A 49 -8.31 -0.65 -21.19
C ASP A 49 -8.15 -2.18 -21.16
N ARG A 50 -6.92 -2.69 -21.03
CA ARG A 50 -6.64 -4.12 -21.04
C ARG A 50 -6.85 -4.78 -19.69
N THR A 51 -7.21 -6.06 -19.72
CA THR A 51 -7.38 -6.90 -18.53
C THR A 51 -6.12 -6.86 -17.64
N PRO A 52 -6.22 -6.48 -16.36
CA PRO A 52 -5.07 -6.26 -15.50
C PRO A 52 -4.39 -7.59 -15.13
N LEU A 53 -3.24 -7.86 -15.75
CA LEU A 53 -2.45 -9.08 -15.61
C LEU A 53 -1.00 -8.70 -15.31
N HIS A 54 -0.31 -9.53 -14.54
CA HIS A 54 1.11 -9.36 -14.27
C HIS A 54 1.89 -10.48 -14.96
N PHE A 55 2.66 -10.13 -16.00
CA PHE A 55 3.49 -11.08 -16.73
C PHE A 55 4.90 -11.10 -16.17
N ARG A 56 5.45 -12.30 -16.01
CA ARG A 56 6.84 -12.50 -15.58
C ARG A 56 7.51 -13.53 -16.47
N LEU A 57 8.68 -13.20 -17.02
CA LEU A 57 9.52 -14.17 -17.70
C LEU A 57 10.10 -15.16 -16.68
N LEU A 58 9.88 -16.46 -16.91
CA LEU A 58 10.41 -17.53 -16.09
C LEU A 58 11.63 -18.15 -16.77
N THR A 59 12.70 -18.34 -16.00
CA THR A 59 13.90 -19.05 -16.44
C THR A 59 13.72 -20.56 -16.27
N ILE A 60 14.63 -21.34 -16.87
CA ILE A 60 14.65 -22.80 -16.79
C ILE A 60 14.81 -23.28 -15.33
N ASP A 61 15.53 -22.52 -14.51
CA ASP A 61 15.74 -22.80 -13.08
C ASP A 61 14.60 -22.34 -12.17
N PHE A 62 13.43 -22.02 -12.72
CA PHE A 62 12.31 -21.56 -11.91
C PHE A 62 11.88 -22.61 -10.88
N GLN A 63 12.07 -22.27 -9.60
CA GLN A 63 11.62 -23.10 -8.48
C GLN A 63 10.43 -22.47 -7.76
N MET A 64 9.42 -23.30 -7.52
CA MET A 64 8.27 -22.90 -6.72
C MET A 64 8.56 -23.02 -5.21
N PRO A 65 8.04 -22.11 -4.38
CA PRO A 65 8.12 -22.27 -2.93
C PRO A 65 7.47 -23.59 -2.49
N PRO A 66 8.03 -24.35 -1.54
CA PRO A 66 7.52 -25.66 -1.15
C PRO A 66 6.08 -25.59 -0.65
N MET A 67 5.28 -26.62 -0.95
CA MET A 67 3.90 -26.74 -0.47
C MET A 67 3.88 -27.20 0.98
N LYS A 68 3.27 -26.40 1.86
CA LYS A 68 2.98 -26.84 3.23
C LYS A 68 1.98 -27.98 3.15
N GLN A 69 2.23 -29.05 3.91
CA GLN A 69 1.30 -30.16 4.03
C GLN A 69 -0.07 -29.66 4.51
N LYS A 70 -1.14 -30.13 3.86
CA LYS A 70 -2.50 -29.80 4.26
C LYS A 70 -2.77 -30.45 5.61
N ARG A 71 -3.22 -29.66 6.57
CA ARG A 71 -3.60 -30.17 7.90
C ARG A 71 -4.96 -30.83 7.79
N GLN A 72 -5.06 -32.05 8.32
CA GLN A 72 -6.30 -32.83 8.30
C GLN A 72 -7.24 -32.47 9.47
N SER A 73 -6.70 -31.94 10.58
CA SER A 73 -7.47 -31.46 11.73
C SER A 73 -6.88 -30.17 12.31
N TYR A 74 -7.76 -29.37 12.92
CA TYR A 74 -7.44 -28.11 13.62
C TYR A 74 -7.79 -28.15 15.10
N GLU A 75 -8.27 -29.27 15.63
CA GLU A 75 -8.78 -29.39 17.00
C GLU A 75 -7.81 -28.84 18.07
N TRP A 76 -6.52 -29.13 17.91
CA TRP A 76 -5.45 -28.71 18.83
C TRP A 76 -4.62 -27.52 18.31
N TYR A 77 -5.06 -26.85 17.24
CA TYR A 77 -4.27 -25.79 16.63
C TYR A 77 -4.63 -24.40 17.14
N ILE A 78 -3.67 -23.80 17.83
CA ILE A 78 -3.77 -22.42 18.30
C ILE A 78 -3.09 -21.48 17.28
N PRO A 79 -3.83 -20.53 16.68
CA PRO A 79 -3.25 -19.55 15.76
C PRO A 79 -2.38 -18.53 16.50
N LYS A 80 -1.13 -18.38 16.04
CA LYS A 80 -0.11 -17.47 16.61
C LYS A 80 -0.28 -15.97 16.28
N GLY A 81 -1.21 -15.63 15.38
CA GLY A 81 -1.39 -14.27 14.88
C GLY A 81 -2.56 -14.21 13.91
N ILE A 82 -2.85 -13.04 13.34
CA ILE A 82 -4.01 -12.81 12.47
C ILE A 82 -3.64 -13.04 11.01
N LEU A 83 -2.81 -12.18 10.40
CA LEU A 83 -2.43 -12.25 8.98
C LEU A 83 -0.93 -12.45 8.79
N LYS A 84 -0.54 -13.42 7.96
CA LYS A 84 0.87 -13.70 7.64
C LYS A 84 1.39 -12.77 6.56
N THR A 85 2.58 -12.21 6.75
CA THR A 85 3.23 -11.27 5.82
C THR A 85 3.51 -11.92 4.46
N ASN A 86 4.10 -13.11 4.48
CA ASN A 86 4.48 -13.83 3.27
C ASN A 86 3.33 -14.31 2.36
N TRP A 87 2.08 -14.29 2.81
CA TRP A 87 0.98 -14.91 2.06
C TRP A 87 0.58 -14.09 0.83
N ILE A 88 0.54 -12.75 0.94
CA ILE A 88 0.18 -11.87 -0.16
C ILE A 88 1.28 -11.91 -1.23
N SER A 89 2.52 -11.62 -0.83
CA SER A 89 3.70 -11.60 -1.72
C SER A 89 3.93 -12.94 -2.42
N LYS A 90 3.52 -14.06 -1.80
CA LYS A 90 3.54 -15.38 -2.42
C LYS A 90 2.65 -15.47 -3.67
N TYR A 91 1.42 -14.96 -3.64
CA TYR A 91 0.50 -15.01 -4.78
C TYR A 91 0.72 -13.87 -5.78
N LEU A 92 1.29 -12.74 -5.35
CA LEU A 92 1.62 -11.64 -6.25
C LEU A 92 2.88 -11.90 -7.08
N TYR A 93 3.92 -12.50 -6.49
CA TYR A 93 5.26 -12.51 -7.11
C TYR A 93 5.89 -13.89 -7.26
N LYS A 94 5.48 -14.90 -6.47
CA LYS A 94 6.17 -16.21 -6.41
C LYS A 94 5.41 -17.35 -7.07
N ILE A 95 4.07 -17.31 -7.06
CA ILE A 95 3.23 -18.39 -7.58
C ILE A 95 2.43 -17.92 -8.78
N PRO A 96 2.82 -18.32 -10.01
CA PRO A 96 2.00 -18.08 -11.17
C PRO A 96 0.72 -18.89 -11.10
N SER A 97 -0.41 -18.27 -11.45
CA SER A 97 -1.69 -18.97 -11.64
C SER A 97 -1.67 -19.83 -12.91
N LEU A 98 -0.95 -19.35 -13.92
CA LEU A 98 -0.77 -19.95 -15.22
C LEU A 98 0.69 -19.82 -15.68
N VAL A 99 1.27 -20.89 -16.19
CA VAL A 99 2.52 -20.86 -16.95
C VAL A 99 2.22 -21.08 -18.42
N VAL A 100 2.69 -20.16 -19.26
CA VAL A 100 2.53 -20.18 -20.71
C VAL A 100 3.87 -20.54 -21.34
N LEU A 101 3.91 -21.69 -22.01
CA LEU A 101 5.07 -22.11 -22.78
C LEU A 101 4.92 -21.61 -24.22
N PHE A 102 5.85 -20.77 -24.67
CA PHE A 102 5.99 -20.40 -26.07
C PHE A 102 6.94 -21.37 -26.76
N TYR A 103 6.58 -21.79 -27.97
CA TYR A 103 7.40 -22.68 -28.76
C TYR A 103 7.23 -22.36 -30.25
N ASP A 104 8.36 -22.27 -30.97
CA ASP A 104 8.38 -22.01 -32.41
C ASP A 104 8.08 -23.32 -33.16
N LEU A 105 6.87 -23.43 -33.72
CA LEU A 105 6.43 -24.64 -34.43
C LEU A 105 5.35 -24.29 -35.46
N ASP A 106 5.72 -24.48 -36.73
CA ASP A 106 4.80 -24.33 -37.84
C ASP A 106 4.08 -25.67 -38.11
N TRP A 107 2.82 -25.63 -38.55
CA TRP A 107 2.04 -26.85 -38.83
C TRP A 107 2.67 -27.72 -39.94
N ASN A 108 3.49 -27.12 -40.80
CA ASN A 108 4.12 -27.75 -41.95
C ASN A 108 5.60 -28.11 -41.73
N ASP A 109 6.06 -28.11 -40.47
CA ASP A 109 7.45 -28.49 -40.13
C ASP A 109 7.76 -29.95 -40.50
N ALA A 110 8.89 -30.18 -41.18
CA ALA A 110 9.34 -31.52 -41.59
C ALA A 110 9.61 -32.45 -40.39
N ASN A 111 10.04 -31.88 -39.26
CA ASN A 111 10.38 -32.61 -38.04
C ASN A 111 9.25 -32.55 -36.99
N TRP A 112 7.99 -32.50 -37.44
CA TRP A 112 6.81 -32.36 -36.57
C TRP A 112 6.78 -33.39 -35.44
N THR A 113 7.08 -34.65 -35.73
CA THR A 113 7.03 -35.75 -34.76
C THR A 113 8.08 -35.62 -33.65
N GLU A 114 9.30 -35.22 -33.98
CA GLU A 114 10.39 -34.99 -33.01
C GLU A 114 10.10 -33.78 -32.14
N LYS A 115 9.75 -32.63 -32.74
CA LYS A 115 9.41 -31.41 -32.01
C LYS A 115 8.18 -31.61 -31.11
N LYS A 116 7.19 -32.38 -31.56
CA LYS A 116 6.03 -32.79 -30.75
C LYS A 116 6.45 -33.58 -29.50
N ASN A 117 7.35 -34.55 -29.65
CA ASN A 117 7.84 -35.34 -28.52
C ASN A 117 8.69 -34.50 -27.55
N GLU A 118 9.54 -33.60 -28.08
CA GLU A 118 10.29 -32.64 -27.27
C GLU A 118 9.36 -31.71 -26.48
N LEU A 119 8.29 -31.23 -27.12
CA LEU A 119 7.30 -30.37 -26.46
C LEU A 119 6.55 -31.11 -25.35
N ALA A 120 6.14 -32.35 -25.61
CA ALA A 120 5.48 -33.19 -24.62
C ALA A 120 6.37 -33.44 -23.40
N THR A 121 7.66 -33.70 -23.58
CA THR A 121 8.59 -33.86 -22.45
C THR A 121 8.79 -32.56 -21.69
N LYS A 122 8.92 -31.41 -22.37
CA LYS A 122 8.99 -30.09 -21.72
C LYS A 122 7.74 -29.78 -20.89
N VAL A 123 6.54 -30.03 -21.43
CA VAL A 123 5.27 -29.84 -20.72
C VAL A 123 5.18 -30.75 -19.51
N GLN A 124 5.61 -32.02 -19.62
CA GLN A 124 5.60 -32.94 -18.49
C GLN A 124 6.58 -32.52 -17.38
N THR A 125 7.80 -32.09 -17.73
CA THR A 125 8.75 -31.54 -16.76
C THR A 125 8.19 -30.30 -16.07
N LEU A 126 7.54 -29.41 -16.83
CA LEU A 126 6.86 -28.24 -16.28
C LEU A 126 5.74 -28.63 -15.30
N LYS A 127 4.88 -29.58 -15.67
CA LYS A 127 3.83 -30.10 -14.77
C LYS A 127 4.43 -30.68 -13.48
N ASN A 128 5.57 -31.38 -13.57
CA ASN A 128 6.26 -31.92 -12.39
C ASN A 128 6.79 -30.81 -11.48
N VAL A 129 7.36 -29.72 -12.04
CA VAL A 129 7.85 -28.56 -11.28
C VAL A 129 6.70 -27.78 -10.63
N LEU A 130 5.58 -27.63 -11.34
CA LEU A 130 4.37 -26.99 -10.80
C LEU A 130 3.70 -27.84 -9.70
N GLY A 131 3.96 -29.15 -9.72
CA GLY A 131 3.60 -30.11 -8.68
C GLY A 131 2.09 -30.23 -8.46
N SER A 132 1.69 -30.72 -7.28
CA SER A 132 0.28 -30.90 -6.87
C SER A 132 -0.50 -29.60 -6.62
N ARG A 133 0.05 -28.44 -7.02
CA ARG A 133 -0.68 -27.17 -6.97
C ARG A 133 -1.57 -27.09 -8.19
N ASN A 134 -2.75 -26.49 -8.04
CA ASN A 134 -3.72 -26.34 -9.14
C ASN A 134 -3.25 -25.45 -10.30
N CYS A 135 -1.96 -25.05 -10.33
CA CYS A 135 -1.36 -24.19 -11.35
C CYS A 135 -1.62 -24.77 -12.74
N ARG A 136 -2.05 -23.92 -13.66
CA ARG A 136 -2.39 -24.33 -15.02
C ARG A 136 -1.20 -24.16 -15.96
N VAL A 137 -1.17 -24.95 -17.03
CA VAL A 137 -0.20 -24.83 -18.12
C VAL A 137 -0.97 -24.53 -19.41
N ALA A 138 -0.52 -23.55 -20.16
CA ALA A 138 -0.97 -23.26 -21.53
C ALA A 138 0.21 -23.27 -22.50
N LEU A 139 -0.07 -23.60 -23.74
CA LEU A 139 0.89 -23.71 -24.83
C LEU A 139 0.52 -22.71 -25.92
N VAL A 140 1.50 -21.89 -26.33
CA VAL A 140 1.35 -20.93 -27.43
C VAL A 140 2.36 -21.29 -28.50
N LEU A 141 1.87 -21.66 -29.68
CA LEU A 141 2.70 -21.92 -30.85
C LEU A 141 2.93 -20.61 -31.61
N ILE A 142 4.19 -20.22 -31.78
CA ILE A 142 4.56 -19.08 -32.63
C ILE A 142 4.71 -19.60 -34.05
N GLN A 143 3.96 -19.00 -34.98
CA GLN A 143 3.94 -19.43 -36.38
C GLN A 143 4.49 -18.36 -37.30
N SER A 144 5.47 -18.74 -38.11
CA SER A 144 6.15 -17.88 -39.09
C SER A 144 5.32 -17.71 -40.36
N GLY A 145 4.51 -18.71 -40.70
CA GLY A 145 3.67 -18.75 -41.89
C GLY A 145 2.27 -18.19 -41.65
N ILE A 146 1.81 -17.30 -42.54
CA ILE A 146 0.40 -16.92 -42.63
C ILE A 146 -0.31 -18.07 -43.34
N SER A 147 -1.00 -18.95 -42.62
CA SER A 147 -2.08 -19.73 -43.24
C SER A 147 -3.40 -18.97 -43.10
N VAL A 148 -4.01 -18.71 -44.24
CA VAL A 148 -5.32 -18.04 -44.36
C VAL A 148 -6.36 -18.95 -43.66
N PRO A 149 -7.31 -18.40 -42.88
CA PRO A 149 -8.34 -19.22 -42.25
C PRO A 149 -9.21 -19.91 -43.33
N GLY A 150 -8.97 -21.21 -43.57
CA GLY A 150 -9.76 -22.01 -44.52
C GLY A 150 -9.00 -23.10 -45.28
N GLU A 151 -7.66 -23.07 -45.37
CA GLU A 151 -6.90 -24.03 -46.21
C GLU A 151 -6.23 -25.19 -45.45
N ASP A 152 -6.06 -25.11 -44.12
CA ASP A 152 -5.43 -26.18 -43.33
C ASP A 152 -6.46 -27.22 -42.82
N THR A 153 -6.98 -28.07 -43.71
CA THR A 153 -7.93 -29.15 -43.36
C THR A 153 -7.36 -30.17 -42.34
N GLY A 154 -6.05 -30.14 -42.03
CA GLY A 154 -5.38 -31.00 -41.05
C GLY A 154 -4.84 -30.31 -39.78
N ALA A 155 -4.91 -28.97 -39.67
CA ALA A 155 -4.36 -28.27 -38.50
C ALA A 155 -5.13 -28.58 -37.20
N ALA A 156 -6.45 -28.72 -37.28
CA ALA A 156 -7.29 -29.07 -36.14
C ALA A 156 -6.98 -30.48 -35.60
N GLU A 157 -6.72 -31.44 -36.49
CA GLU A 157 -6.32 -32.81 -36.11
C GLU A 157 -4.92 -32.81 -35.48
N LYS A 158 -3.94 -32.12 -36.10
CA LYS A 158 -2.60 -31.97 -35.54
C LYS A 158 -2.64 -31.30 -34.16
N ALA A 159 -3.42 -30.25 -33.98
CA ALA A 159 -3.64 -29.57 -32.70
C ALA A 159 -4.23 -30.52 -31.65
N ALA A 160 -5.22 -31.33 -32.02
CA ALA A 160 -5.79 -32.34 -31.13
C ALA A 160 -4.75 -33.39 -30.72
N THR A 161 -3.97 -33.93 -31.67
CA THR A 161 -2.93 -34.91 -31.34
C THR A 161 -1.81 -34.32 -30.45
N LEU A 162 -1.51 -33.03 -30.60
CA LEU A 162 -0.54 -32.31 -29.77
C LEU A 162 -1.07 -32.15 -28.34
N CYS A 163 -2.32 -31.71 -28.20
CA CYS A 163 -3.01 -31.60 -26.91
C CYS A 163 -3.04 -32.95 -26.17
N THR A 164 -3.38 -34.03 -26.87
CA THR A 164 -3.38 -35.38 -26.29
C THR A 164 -1.98 -35.80 -25.85
N SER A 165 -0.95 -35.55 -26.66
CA SER A 165 0.44 -35.90 -26.28
C SER A 165 0.99 -35.09 -25.11
N CYS A 166 0.55 -33.83 -24.95
CA CYS A 166 0.95 -32.96 -23.84
C CYS A 166 0.04 -33.10 -22.61
N ASP A 167 -1.04 -33.90 -22.70
CA ASP A 167 -2.10 -34.02 -21.70
C ASP A 167 -2.68 -32.63 -21.33
N LEU A 168 -2.97 -31.80 -22.34
CA LEU A 168 -3.53 -30.46 -22.19
C LEU A 168 -4.95 -30.40 -22.77
N PRO A 169 -5.88 -29.66 -22.14
CA PRO A 169 -7.19 -29.43 -22.74
C PRO A 169 -7.05 -28.52 -23.96
N ALA A 170 -7.88 -28.72 -24.98
CA ALA A 170 -7.83 -27.93 -26.23
C ALA A 170 -7.92 -26.41 -26.00
N LYS A 171 -8.60 -25.97 -24.93
CA LYS A 171 -8.73 -24.56 -24.53
C LYS A 171 -7.42 -23.93 -24.03
N HIS A 172 -6.37 -24.71 -23.82
CA HIS A 172 -5.06 -24.24 -23.35
C HIS A 172 -4.01 -24.21 -24.46
N LEU A 173 -4.38 -24.58 -25.69
CA LEU A 173 -3.52 -24.46 -26.87
C LEU A 173 -3.93 -23.23 -27.66
N PHE A 174 -2.96 -22.36 -27.94
CA PHE A 174 -3.15 -21.14 -28.72
C PHE A 174 -2.12 -21.05 -29.82
N VAL A 175 -2.48 -20.34 -30.89
CA VAL A 175 -1.60 -20.07 -32.03
C VAL A 175 -1.41 -18.57 -32.12
N LEU A 176 -0.15 -18.14 -32.18
CA LEU A 176 0.25 -16.75 -32.34
C LEU A 176 0.92 -16.60 -33.71
N PRO A 177 0.20 -16.13 -34.74
CA PRO A 177 0.79 -15.88 -36.04
C PRO A 177 1.70 -14.65 -35.99
N HIS A 178 2.91 -14.79 -36.52
CA HIS A 178 3.91 -13.74 -36.59
C HIS A 178 3.67 -12.90 -37.86
N SER A 179 2.85 -11.86 -37.73
CA SER A 179 2.80 -10.74 -38.67
C SER A 179 2.96 -9.44 -37.87
N ASP A 180 4.02 -8.68 -38.14
CA ASP A 180 4.37 -7.48 -37.36
C ASP A 180 3.23 -6.45 -37.31
N ALA A 181 2.37 -6.40 -38.33
CA ALA A 181 1.27 -5.45 -38.42
C ALA A 181 0.10 -5.70 -37.46
N HIS A 182 -0.13 -6.95 -37.01
CA HIS A 182 -1.32 -7.31 -36.23
C HIS A 182 -1.04 -7.98 -34.87
N LEU A 183 0.24 -8.13 -34.49
CA LEU A 183 0.66 -8.80 -33.25
C LEU A 183 -0.12 -8.32 -32.03
N LEU A 184 -0.30 -7.00 -31.88
CA LEU A 184 -1.01 -6.41 -30.73
C LEU A 184 -2.45 -6.93 -30.58
N GLY A 185 -3.17 -7.10 -31.69
CA GLY A 185 -4.55 -7.61 -31.69
C GLY A 185 -4.64 -9.09 -31.35
N TYR A 186 -3.65 -9.90 -31.74
CA TYR A 186 -3.53 -11.29 -31.29
C TYR A 186 -3.15 -11.36 -29.80
N THR A 187 -2.22 -10.52 -29.35
CA THR A 187 -1.82 -10.42 -27.94
C THR A 187 -3.03 -10.12 -27.04
N VAL A 188 -3.87 -9.13 -27.38
CA VAL A 188 -5.05 -8.78 -26.56
C VAL A 188 -6.06 -9.95 -26.48
N ARG A 189 -6.30 -10.65 -27.60
CA ARG A 189 -7.17 -11.85 -27.58
C ARG A 189 -6.59 -12.96 -26.71
N LEU A 190 -5.28 -13.17 -26.80
CA LEU A 190 -4.57 -14.16 -26.00
C LEU A 190 -4.60 -13.77 -24.50
N GLU A 191 -4.38 -12.50 -24.15
CA GLU A 191 -4.50 -12.00 -22.77
C GLU A 191 -5.88 -12.32 -22.17
N ASN A 192 -6.96 -12.10 -22.91
CA ASN A 192 -8.31 -12.43 -22.45
C ASN A 192 -8.47 -13.93 -22.19
N ALA A 193 -8.03 -14.78 -23.13
CA ALA A 193 -8.13 -16.22 -22.95
C ALA A 193 -7.25 -16.74 -21.78
N LEU A 194 -6.03 -16.20 -21.64
CA LEU A 194 -5.14 -16.51 -20.52
C LEU A 194 -5.71 -16.04 -19.17
N SER A 195 -6.41 -14.88 -19.15
CA SER A 195 -7.06 -14.36 -17.96
C SER A 195 -8.16 -15.29 -17.45
N GLU A 196 -8.97 -15.87 -18.35
CA GLU A 196 -10.00 -16.83 -17.98
C GLU A 196 -9.39 -18.08 -17.33
N ILE A 197 -8.32 -18.61 -17.91
CA ILE A 197 -7.60 -19.77 -17.35
C ILE A 197 -7.03 -19.42 -15.97
N ALA A 198 -6.41 -18.25 -15.82
CA ALA A 198 -5.92 -17.76 -14.53
C ALA A 198 -7.04 -17.61 -13.49
N TRP A 199 -8.22 -17.14 -13.88
CA TRP A 199 -9.37 -17.04 -12.99
C TRP A 199 -9.88 -18.41 -12.52
N THR A 200 -9.83 -19.45 -13.36
CA THR A 200 -10.18 -20.81 -12.92
C THR A 200 -9.24 -21.33 -11.84
N TYR A 201 -7.95 -20.97 -11.87
CA TYR A 201 -6.99 -21.30 -10.81
C TYR A 201 -7.43 -20.70 -9.48
N TYR A 202 -7.71 -19.39 -9.45
CA TYR A 202 -8.14 -18.73 -8.22
C TYR A 202 -9.51 -19.24 -7.74
N GLN A 203 -10.40 -19.66 -8.65
CA GLN A 203 -11.66 -20.30 -8.28
C GLN A 203 -11.44 -21.63 -7.53
N SER A 204 -10.47 -22.44 -7.96
CA SER A 204 -10.08 -23.66 -7.24
C SER A 204 -9.47 -23.36 -5.87
N GLU A 205 -8.62 -22.33 -5.76
CA GLU A 205 -8.05 -21.89 -4.49
C GLU A 205 -9.13 -21.37 -3.52
N ILE A 206 -10.13 -20.63 -4.03
CA ILE A 206 -11.30 -20.17 -3.27
C ILE A 206 -12.07 -21.35 -2.68
N LYS A 207 -12.33 -22.39 -3.48
CA LYS A 207 -12.99 -23.62 -3.00
C LYS A 207 -12.17 -24.29 -1.89
N GLY A 208 -10.85 -24.35 -2.05
CA GLY A 208 -9.95 -24.91 -1.03
C GLY A 208 -9.94 -24.11 0.28
N VAL A 209 -9.97 -22.77 0.22
CA VAL A 209 -10.07 -21.94 1.43
C VAL A 209 -11.44 -22.10 2.11
N ARG A 210 -12.52 -22.25 1.33
CA ARG A 210 -13.86 -22.49 1.87
C ARG A 210 -13.96 -23.84 2.56
N SER A 211 -13.47 -24.91 1.95
CA SER A 211 -13.51 -26.25 2.58
C SER A 211 -12.72 -26.29 3.89
N HIS A 212 -11.59 -25.56 4.00
CA HIS A 212 -10.86 -25.46 5.26
C HIS A 212 -11.66 -24.80 6.38
N ARG A 213 -12.60 -23.90 6.05
CA ARG A 213 -13.43 -23.21 7.03
C ARG A 213 -14.36 -24.17 7.76
N ASP A 214 -14.82 -25.22 7.10
CA ASP A 214 -15.79 -26.17 7.65
C ASP A 214 -15.21 -26.98 8.82
N PHE A 215 -13.88 -27.04 8.95
CA PHE A 215 -13.17 -27.70 10.06
C PHE A 215 -12.87 -26.77 11.25
N LEU A 216 -13.36 -25.53 11.27
CA LEU A 216 -13.01 -24.52 12.28
C LEU A 216 -14.12 -24.31 13.31
N ASN A 217 -13.75 -24.31 14.60
CA ASN A 217 -14.61 -23.87 15.70
C ASN A 217 -14.50 -22.34 15.92
N LYS A 218 -15.63 -21.65 16.04
CA LYS A 218 -15.70 -20.19 16.26
C LYS A 218 -15.03 -19.73 17.56
N THR A 219 -15.07 -20.55 18.62
CA THR A 219 -14.54 -20.17 19.95
C THR A 219 -13.02 -20.12 19.98
N ASN A 220 -12.35 -21.10 19.36
CA ASN A 220 -10.88 -21.23 19.43
C ASN A 220 -10.17 -20.67 18.19
N HIS A 221 -10.88 -20.53 17.06
CA HIS A 221 -10.27 -20.23 15.77
C HIS A 221 -10.73 -18.90 15.16
N THR A 222 -11.18 -17.93 15.95
CA THR A 222 -11.63 -16.61 15.45
C THR A 222 -10.57 -15.92 14.59
N LEU A 223 -9.28 -15.99 14.96
CA LEU A 223 -8.16 -15.47 14.14
C LEU A 223 -8.08 -16.13 12.76
N LEU A 224 -8.46 -17.42 12.67
CA LEU A 224 -8.53 -18.12 11.38
C LEU A 224 -9.73 -17.66 10.58
N PHE A 225 -10.89 -17.37 11.17
CA PHE A 225 -12.03 -16.80 10.44
C PHE A 225 -11.67 -15.47 9.78
N VAL A 226 -11.02 -14.56 10.51
CA VAL A 226 -10.51 -13.29 9.97
C VAL A 226 -9.59 -13.57 8.78
N ARG A 227 -8.59 -14.46 8.96
CA ARG A 227 -7.62 -14.80 7.92
C ARG A 227 -8.25 -15.43 6.68
N HIS A 228 -9.17 -16.38 6.84
CA HIS A 228 -9.78 -17.08 5.70
C HIS A 228 -10.66 -16.12 4.90
N GLN A 229 -11.44 -15.26 5.56
CA GLN A 229 -12.24 -14.24 4.86
C GLN A 229 -11.35 -13.23 4.15
N PHE A 230 -10.24 -12.80 4.76
CA PHE A 230 -9.27 -11.91 4.12
C PHE A 230 -8.68 -12.55 2.85
N LYS A 231 -8.28 -13.83 2.92
CA LYS A 231 -7.76 -14.57 1.77
C LYS A 231 -8.79 -14.68 0.65
N LEU A 232 -10.06 -14.92 0.99
CA LEU A 232 -11.14 -14.93 0.00
C LEU A 232 -11.30 -13.55 -0.66
N GLY A 233 -11.14 -12.45 0.08
CA GLY A 233 -11.09 -11.11 -0.49
C GLY A 233 -10.01 -10.96 -1.56
N ILE A 234 -8.75 -11.27 -1.22
CA ILE A 234 -7.61 -11.15 -2.16
C ILE A 234 -7.79 -12.06 -3.39
N LEU A 235 -8.24 -13.30 -3.19
CA LEU A 235 -8.43 -14.23 -4.30
C LEU A 235 -9.53 -13.77 -5.27
N ASN A 236 -10.56 -13.07 -4.79
CA ASN A 236 -11.56 -12.46 -5.67
C ASN A 236 -11.04 -11.17 -6.34
N GLU A 237 -10.19 -10.37 -5.69
CA GLU A 237 -9.49 -9.27 -6.37
C GLU A 237 -8.61 -9.80 -7.52
N LEU A 238 -7.83 -10.87 -7.30
CA LEU A 238 -7.01 -11.53 -8.35
C LEU A 238 -7.87 -12.14 -9.48
N ARG A 239 -9.16 -12.39 -9.20
CA ARG A 239 -10.16 -12.84 -10.17
C ARG A 239 -10.88 -11.69 -10.88
N ASN A 240 -10.48 -10.45 -10.61
CA ASN A 240 -11.10 -9.22 -11.10
C ASN A 240 -12.60 -9.10 -10.72
N ASP A 241 -12.98 -9.55 -9.51
CA ASP A 241 -14.35 -9.48 -8.98
C ASP A 241 -14.37 -8.60 -7.70
N PRO A 242 -14.34 -7.25 -7.87
CA PRO A 242 -14.24 -6.32 -6.75
C PRO A 242 -15.45 -6.36 -5.81
N GLN A 243 -16.66 -6.62 -6.33
CA GLN A 243 -17.88 -6.64 -5.53
C GLN A 243 -17.89 -7.80 -4.53
N THR A 244 -17.49 -9.01 -4.94
CA THR A 244 -17.40 -10.13 -4.00
C THR A 244 -16.19 -10.00 -3.07
N ALA A 245 -15.10 -9.39 -3.53
CA ALA A 245 -13.95 -9.08 -2.70
C ALA A 245 -14.33 -8.17 -1.51
N ILE A 246 -15.06 -7.07 -1.77
CA ILE A 246 -15.56 -6.17 -0.71
C ILE A 246 -16.40 -6.92 0.32
N LYS A 247 -17.32 -7.80 -0.10
CA LYS A 247 -18.15 -8.60 0.82
C LYS A 247 -17.31 -9.47 1.75
N HIS A 248 -16.28 -10.13 1.21
CA HIS A 248 -15.37 -10.95 2.01
C HIS A 248 -14.49 -10.12 2.95
N TYR A 249 -14.02 -8.95 2.51
CA TYR A 249 -13.30 -8.02 3.37
C TYR A 249 -14.16 -7.46 4.50
N ALA A 250 -15.40 -7.08 4.22
CA ALA A 250 -16.34 -6.62 5.24
C ALA A 250 -16.62 -7.71 6.29
N GLN A 251 -16.77 -8.98 5.87
CA GLN A 251 -16.88 -10.11 6.79
C GLN A 251 -15.60 -10.34 7.61
N SER A 252 -14.43 -10.21 6.99
CA SER A 252 -13.13 -10.28 7.69
C SER A 252 -13.02 -9.17 8.75
N TYR A 253 -13.42 -7.95 8.40
CA TYR A 253 -13.45 -6.81 9.32
C TYR A 253 -14.41 -7.05 10.49
N HIS A 254 -15.60 -7.58 10.22
CA HIS A 254 -16.56 -7.93 11.26
C HIS A 254 -16.00 -8.93 12.27
N HIS A 255 -15.43 -10.05 11.81
CA HIS A 255 -14.79 -11.03 12.68
C HIS A 255 -13.57 -10.47 13.44
N LEU A 256 -12.86 -9.49 12.85
CA LEU A 256 -11.75 -8.83 13.53
C LEU A 256 -12.25 -7.99 14.71
N LEU A 257 -13.40 -7.34 14.58
CA LEU A 257 -14.01 -6.55 15.65
C LEU A 257 -14.56 -7.40 16.81
N GLU A 258 -14.89 -8.67 16.54
CA GLU A 258 -15.28 -9.65 17.58
C GLU A 258 -14.10 -10.08 18.47
N LEU A 259 -12.85 -9.82 18.06
CA LEU A 259 -11.68 -10.15 18.86
C LEU A 259 -11.59 -9.27 20.12
N ARG A 260 -11.31 -9.91 21.25
CA ARG A 260 -10.98 -9.20 22.49
C ARG A 260 -9.67 -8.42 22.32
N SER A 261 -9.75 -7.10 22.48
CA SER A 261 -8.58 -6.22 22.47
C SER A 261 -7.91 -6.19 23.85
N THR A 262 -6.63 -6.48 23.88
CA THR A 262 -5.69 -6.33 25.00
C THR A 262 -4.53 -5.43 24.55
N ASP A 263 -3.81 -4.81 25.47
CA ASP A 263 -2.67 -3.94 25.13
C ASP A 263 -1.61 -4.64 24.27
N THR A 264 -1.48 -5.96 24.46
CA THR A 264 -0.53 -6.82 23.77
C THR A 264 -0.88 -7.12 22.31
N ASN A 265 -2.17 -7.20 21.97
CA ASN A 265 -2.64 -7.56 20.63
C ASN A 265 -3.24 -6.38 19.86
N LEU A 266 -3.45 -5.24 20.53
CA LEU A 266 -4.13 -4.09 19.95
C LEU A 266 -3.41 -3.55 18.72
N ASN A 267 -2.07 -3.56 18.72
CA ASN A 267 -1.29 -3.14 17.56
C ASN A 267 -1.54 -4.05 16.34
N GLU A 268 -1.51 -5.36 16.55
CA GLU A 268 -1.80 -6.35 15.51
C GLU A 268 -3.21 -6.16 14.94
N ILE A 269 -4.20 -5.98 15.83
CA ILE A 269 -5.59 -5.73 15.43
C ILE A 269 -5.70 -4.42 14.64
N ARG A 270 -5.06 -3.33 15.06
CA ARG A 270 -5.10 -2.03 14.36
C ARG A 270 -4.50 -2.09 12.97
N ILE A 271 -3.32 -2.70 12.82
CA ILE A 271 -2.63 -2.80 11.54
C ILE A 271 -3.45 -3.69 10.59
N VAL A 272 -3.98 -4.82 11.06
CA VAL A 272 -4.84 -5.68 10.23
C VAL A 272 -6.15 -4.98 9.88
N ALA A 273 -6.75 -4.24 10.81
CA ALA A 273 -7.95 -3.46 10.56
C ALA A 273 -7.70 -2.38 9.49
N ALA A 274 -6.55 -1.70 9.56
CA ALA A 274 -6.12 -0.72 8.56
C ALA A 274 -5.95 -1.36 7.18
N ILE A 275 -5.28 -2.51 7.09
CA ILE A 275 -5.13 -3.27 5.84
C ILE A 275 -6.49 -3.60 5.23
N ILE A 276 -7.42 -4.13 6.01
CA ILE A 276 -8.76 -4.51 5.52
C ILE A 276 -9.57 -3.27 5.11
N SER A 277 -9.57 -2.23 5.95
CA SER A 277 -10.30 -0.99 5.68
C SER A 277 -9.80 -0.29 4.43
N TYR A 278 -8.47 -0.25 4.24
CA TYR A 278 -7.84 0.25 3.03
C TYR A 278 -8.30 -0.51 1.77
N LYS A 279 -8.28 -1.85 1.81
CA LYS A 279 -8.75 -2.68 0.68
C LYS A 279 -10.20 -2.38 0.33
N ILE A 280 -11.08 -2.25 1.33
CA ILE A 280 -12.49 -1.90 1.09
C ILE A 280 -12.60 -0.52 0.44
N CYS A 281 -12.01 0.52 1.05
CA CYS A 281 -12.12 1.89 0.55
C CYS A 281 -11.58 2.02 -0.87
N ARG A 282 -10.44 1.38 -1.17
CA ARG A 282 -9.83 1.40 -2.51
C ARG A 282 -10.73 0.75 -3.55
N LEU A 283 -11.34 -0.39 -3.24
CA LEU A 283 -12.27 -1.06 -4.15
C LEU A 283 -13.58 -0.29 -4.32
N ASP A 284 -14.11 0.32 -3.26
CA ASP A 284 -15.29 1.19 -3.33
C ASP A 284 -15.04 2.38 -4.26
N PHE A 285 -13.86 3.03 -4.16
CA PHE A 285 -13.47 4.09 -5.10
C PHE A 285 -13.33 3.58 -6.53
N ALA A 286 -12.74 2.40 -6.75
CA ALA A 286 -12.65 1.79 -8.08
C ALA A 286 -14.03 1.47 -8.68
N LEU A 287 -15.04 1.22 -7.85
CA LEU A 287 -16.44 1.03 -8.24
C LEU A 287 -17.24 2.34 -8.34
N ASN A 288 -16.59 3.51 -8.21
CA ASN A 288 -17.22 4.83 -8.17
C ASN A 288 -18.26 4.98 -7.03
N LEU A 289 -17.99 4.37 -5.87
CA LEU A 289 -18.81 4.45 -4.65
C LEU A 289 -18.12 5.27 -3.54
N PRO A 290 -17.87 6.59 -3.74
CA PRO A 290 -17.12 7.40 -2.78
C PRO A 290 -17.83 7.54 -1.42
N ARG A 291 -19.17 7.49 -1.40
CA ARG A 291 -19.94 7.59 -0.15
C ARG A 291 -19.70 6.39 0.76
N ASP A 292 -19.62 5.20 0.18
CA ASP A 292 -19.38 3.96 0.92
C ASP A 292 -17.95 3.92 1.44
N ALA A 293 -16.97 4.31 0.61
CA ALA A 293 -15.58 4.45 1.02
C ALA A 293 -15.43 5.43 2.21
N ILE A 294 -16.03 6.62 2.13
CA ILE A 294 -15.99 7.62 3.19
C ILE A 294 -16.69 7.12 4.46
N ALA A 295 -17.84 6.46 4.33
CA ALA A 295 -18.58 5.91 5.47
C ALA A 295 -17.79 4.80 6.18
N GLN A 296 -17.16 3.91 5.42
CA GLN A 296 -16.30 2.86 5.95
C GLN A 296 -15.09 3.45 6.69
N PHE A 297 -14.42 4.45 6.10
CA PHE A 297 -13.28 5.11 6.74
C PHE A 297 -13.68 5.83 8.03
N ARG A 298 -14.80 6.58 8.03
CA ARG A 298 -15.31 7.25 9.24
C ARG A 298 -15.60 6.24 10.35
N ARG A 299 -16.35 5.17 10.05
CA ARG A 299 -16.63 4.09 11.01
C ARG A 299 -15.35 3.47 11.56
N HIS A 300 -14.36 3.24 10.69
CA HIS A 300 -13.07 2.71 11.09
C HIS A 300 -12.36 3.62 12.09
N ILE A 301 -12.25 4.91 11.78
CA ILE A 301 -11.60 5.88 12.67
C ILE A 301 -12.37 6.03 13.99
N ASP A 302 -13.70 6.14 13.96
CA ASP A 302 -14.50 6.34 15.17
C ASP A 302 -14.36 5.17 16.17
N LEU A 303 -14.26 3.93 15.67
CA LEU A 303 -14.04 2.74 16.49
C LEU A 303 -12.64 2.69 17.13
N PHE A 304 -11.60 3.00 16.35
CA PHE A 304 -10.21 2.84 16.80
C PHE A 304 -9.65 4.07 17.52
N ARG A 305 -10.22 5.27 17.30
CA ARG A 305 -9.84 6.49 18.03
C ARG A 305 -10.02 6.35 19.54
N GLN A 306 -11.00 5.58 19.99
CA GLN A 306 -11.24 5.34 21.43
C GLN A 306 -10.28 4.29 22.02
N ARG A 307 -9.70 3.44 21.18
CA ARG A 307 -8.76 2.40 21.59
C ARG A 307 -7.36 2.97 21.49
N THR A 308 -6.90 3.72 22.48
CA THR A 308 -5.58 4.40 22.48
C THR A 308 -4.40 3.48 22.82
N GLY A 309 -4.65 2.40 23.58
CA GLY A 309 -3.61 1.45 23.99
C GLY A 309 -2.77 1.95 25.18
N PRO A 310 -1.55 1.41 25.39
CA PRO A 310 -0.68 1.79 26.48
C PRO A 310 -0.38 3.29 26.48
N LYS A 311 -0.47 3.94 27.65
CA LYS A 311 -0.19 5.38 27.81
C LYS A 311 1.26 5.72 27.47
N GLU A 312 2.17 4.79 27.74
CA GLU A 312 3.60 4.86 27.43
C GLU A 312 3.90 4.88 25.91
N LEU A 313 2.93 4.50 25.08
CA LEU A 313 3.04 4.42 23.63
C LEU A 313 1.95 5.24 22.93
N ILE A 314 1.43 6.28 23.59
CA ILE A 314 0.34 7.11 23.05
C ILE A 314 0.72 7.78 21.71
N PHE A 315 2.00 8.08 21.50
CA PHE A 315 2.49 8.62 20.23
C PHE A 315 2.27 7.65 19.06
N GLU A 316 2.36 6.33 19.27
CA GLU A 316 2.08 5.32 18.25
C GLU A 316 0.62 5.39 17.78
N HIS A 317 -0.31 5.66 18.71
CA HIS A 317 -1.71 5.83 18.37
C HIS A 317 -1.92 7.03 17.43
N TYR A 318 -1.26 8.15 17.71
CA TYR A 318 -1.31 9.33 16.83
C TYR A 318 -0.54 9.13 15.53
N ALA A 319 0.56 8.36 15.54
CA ALA A 319 1.27 7.94 14.34
C ALA A 319 0.36 7.13 13.42
N TRP A 320 -0.32 6.13 13.98
CA TRP A 320 -1.28 5.30 13.26
C TRP A 320 -2.44 6.14 12.71
N LEU A 321 -3.07 7.01 13.52
CA LEU A 321 -4.14 7.89 13.06
C LEU A 321 -3.69 8.80 11.91
N SER A 322 -2.54 9.45 12.07
CA SER A 322 -1.95 10.29 11.02
C SER A 322 -1.79 9.51 9.71
N LYS A 323 -1.24 8.30 9.81
CA LYS A 323 -1.03 7.44 8.64
C LYS A 323 -2.33 6.97 7.99
N GLN A 324 -3.37 6.64 8.78
CA GLN A 324 -4.69 6.28 8.24
C GLN A 324 -5.30 7.41 7.41
N TYR A 325 -5.25 8.64 7.93
CA TYR A 325 -5.76 9.82 7.21
C TYR A 325 -4.94 10.13 5.96
N HIS A 326 -3.61 9.99 6.03
CA HIS A 326 -2.72 10.19 4.89
C HIS A 326 -3.02 9.19 3.76
N ILE A 327 -3.06 7.90 4.08
CA ILE A 327 -3.34 6.82 3.11
C ILE A 327 -4.72 7.01 2.48
N PHE A 328 -5.76 7.31 3.27
CA PHE A 328 -7.08 7.56 2.72
C PHE A 328 -7.10 8.79 1.81
N GLY A 329 -6.34 9.83 2.16
CA GLY A 329 -6.11 11.00 1.31
C GLY A 329 -5.52 10.61 -0.05
N ASP A 330 -4.49 9.78 -0.06
CA ASP A 330 -3.82 9.32 -1.30
C ASP A 330 -4.76 8.50 -2.19
N VAL A 331 -5.52 7.56 -1.60
CA VAL A 331 -6.50 6.75 -2.36
C VAL A 331 -7.61 7.63 -2.93
N PHE A 332 -8.08 8.63 -2.19
CA PHE A 332 -9.09 9.55 -2.67
C PHE A 332 -8.51 10.47 -3.78
N GLU A 333 -7.27 10.95 -3.64
CA GLU A 333 -6.60 11.72 -4.69
C GLU A 333 -6.42 10.90 -5.98
N GLU A 334 -6.03 9.63 -5.86
CA GLU A 334 -5.94 8.69 -6.98
C GLU A 334 -7.31 8.52 -7.66
N ALA A 335 -8.38 8.31 -6.89
CA ALA A 335 -9.73 8.21 -7.43
C ALA A 335 -10.17 9.47 -8.20
N VAL A 336 -9.83 10.66 -7.68
CA VAL A 336 -10.09 11.94 -8.35
C VAL A 336 -9.30 12.04 -9.66
N ARG A 337 -8.06 11.57 -9.68
CA ARG A 337 -7.23 11.52 -10.89
C ARG A 337 -7.81 10.58 -11.95
N LEU A 338 -8.44 9.48 -11.51
CA LEU A 338 -9.11 8.50 -12.37
C LEU A 338 -10.50 8.96 -12.86
N GLY A 339 -10.94 10.18 -12.52
CA GLY A 339 -12.16 10.78 -13.05
C GLY A 339 -13.30 10.98 -12.04
N LEU A 340 -13.09 10.67 -10.76
CA LEU A 340 -14.09 10.94 -9.72
C LEU A 340 -14.26 12.46 -9.52
N PRO A 341 -15.48 13.01 -9.63
CA PRO A 341 -15.71 14.44 -9.40
C PRO A 341 -15.61 14.76 -7.90
N ALA A 342 -14.52 15.43 -7.51
CA ALA A 342 -14.38 15.99 -6.16
C ALA A 342 -14.96 17.41 -6.08
N VAL A 343 -15.65 17.69 -4.98
CA VAL A 343 -16.26 18.99 -4.69
C VAL A 343 -15.51 19.70 -3.58
N GLN A 344 -15.69 21.01 -3.48
CA GLN A 344 -15.01 21.84 -2.47
C GLN A 344 -15.26 21.36 -1.01
N THR A 345 -16.39 20.71 -0.74
CA THR A 345 -16.74 20.20 0.59
C THR A 345 -16.28 18.76 0.83
N GLN A 346 -15.86 18.04 -0.21
CA GLN A 346 -15.47 16.63 -0.16
C GLN A 346 -14.30 16.41 -1.11
N HIS A 347 -13.09 16.63 -0.58
CA HIS A 347 -11.86 16.47 -1.33
C HIS A 347 -10.71 15.95 -0.44
N PRO A 348 -9.62 15.42 -1.03
CA PRO A 348 -8.50 14.81 -0.29
C PRO A 348 -7.83 15.73 0.74
N GLY A 349 -7.75 17.03 0.46
CA GLY A 349 -7.12 18.04 1.35
C GLY A 349 -7.57 18.02 2.81
N PHE A 350 -8.84 17.71 3.11
CA PHE A 350 -9.31 17.58 4.50
C PHE A 350 -8.62 16.41 5.23
N TYR A 351 -8.36 15.31 4.54
CA TYR A 351 -7.71 14.14 5.11
C TYR A 351 -6.23 14.41 5.33
N TYR A 352 -5.55 15.08 4.39
CA TYR A 352 -4.15 15.52 4.61
C TYR A 352 -4.01 16.51 5.77
N GLN A 353 -4.96 17.44 5.94
CA GLN A 353 -4.99 18.34 7.10
C GLN A 353 -5.10 17.55 8.41
N GLN A 354 -6.01 16.58 8.50
CA GLN A 354 -6.15 15.75 9.70
C GLN A 354 -4.90 14.88 9.93
N ALA A 355 -4.29 14.35 8.87
CA ALA A 355 -3.04 13.60 8.95
C ALA A 355 -1.92 14.46 9.56
N ALA A 356 -1.75 15.70 9.08
CA ALA A 356 -0.76 16.64 9.60
C ALA A 356 -1.05 16.99 11.07
N HIS A 357 -2.31 17.24 11.43
CA HIS A 357 -2.70 17.52 12.82
C HIS A 357 -2.33 16.38 13.77
N TYR A 358 -2.61 15.12 13.41
CA TYR A 358 -2.23 13.97 14.21
C TYR A 358 -0.72 13.74 14.24
N ALA A 359 0.02 14.07 13.18
CA ALA A 359 1.48 14.01 13.19
C ALA A 359 2.09 15.05 14.17
N VAL A 360 1.50 16.24 14.28
CA VAL A 360 1.88 17.23 15.30
C VAL A 360 1.60 16.71 16.71
N LEU A 361 0.46 16.03 16.93
CA LEU A 361 0.13 15.40 18.21
C LEU A 361 1.08 14.24 18.56
N ARG A 362 1.47 13.41 17.58
CA ARG A 362 2.49 12.37 17.73
C ARG A 362 3.77 12.96 18.30
N ARG A 363 4.30 14.02 17.68
CA ARG A 363 5.51 14.69 18.20
C ARG A 363 5.33 15.23 19.61
N LYS A 364 4.25 15.98 19.87
CA LYS A 364 4.00 16.59 21.19
C LYS A 364 3.96 15.54 22.30
N THR A 365 3.35 14.39 22.00
CA THR A 365 3.24 13.30 22.98
C THR A 365 4.50 12.45 23.07
N ALA A 366 5.23 12.21 21.98
CA ALA A 366 6.54 11.58 22.00
C ALA A 366 7.51 12.36 22.90
N VAL A 367 7.57 13.69 22.74
CA VAL A 367 8.38 14.56 23.61
C VAL A 367 7.90 14.55 25.06
N GLN A 368 6.63 14.25 25.35
CA GLN A 368 6.13 14.17 26.74
C GLN A 368 6.47 12.84 27.40
N VAL A 369 6.37 11.74 26.65
CA VAL A 369 6.50 10.38 27.18
C VAL A 369 7.93 9.85 27.12
N CYS A 370 8.71 10.27 26.12
CA CYS A 370 10.06 9.78 25.88
C CYS A 370 11.18 10.65 26.52
N LYS A 371 10.86 11.52 27.50
CA LYS A 371 11.84 12.49 28.07
C LYS A 371 13.03 11.83 28.77
N ASP A 372 12.79 10.73 29.47
CA ASP A 372 13.75 10.11 30.39
C ASP A 372 14.28 8.76 29.86
N VAL A 373 14.25 8.55 28.54
CA VAL A 373 14.59 7.26 27.94
C VAL A 373 16.11 7.13 27.81
N VAL A 374 16.66 6.17 28.54
CA VAL A 374 18.06 5.75 28.44
C VAL A 374 18.22 4.83 27.23
N ALA A 375 19.40 4.84 26.60
CA ALA A 375 19.72 3.91 25.52
C ALA A 375 19.48 2.46 25.99
N PRO A 376 18.73 1.66 25.21
CA PRO A 376 18.46 0.27 25.56
C PRO A 376 19.74 -0.56 25.54
N VAL A 377 19.78 -1.60 26.37
CA VAL A 377 20.92 -2.53 26.48
C VAL A 377 20.77 -3.70 25.49
N SER A 378 19.54 -3.95 25.03
CA SER A 378 19.18 -5.02 24.11
C SER A 378 18.77 -4.46 22.74
N ASP A 379 18.86 -5.31 21.71
CA ASP A 379 18.41 -5.03 20.34
C ASP A 379 17.10 -5.80 20.03
N LEU A 380 16.04 -5.64 20.83
CA LEU A 380 14.76 -6.36 20.64
C LEU A 380 13.99 -5.90 19.39
N LEU A 381 14.34 -4.76 18.79
CA LEU A 381 13.78 -4.28 17.52
C LEU A 381 14.41 -4.92 16.27
N GLU A 382 15.43 -5.77 16.41
CA GLU A 382 16.04 -6.45 15.26
C GLU A 382 14.99 -7.31 14.50
N GLY A 383 14.87 -7.11 13.19
CA GLY A 383 13.92 -7.84 12.35
C GLY A 383 12.47 -7.34 12.41
N TRP A 384 12.22 -6.09 12.87
CA TRP A 384 10.89 -5.49 12.85
C TRP A 384 10.28 -5.43 11.42
N ASP A 385 11.13 -5.30 10.40
CA ASP A 385 10.76 -5.31 8.99
C ASP A 385 10.31 -6.68 8.46
N SER A 386 10.72 -7.77 9.11
CA SER A 386 10.63 -9.14 8.60
C SER A 386 9.79 -10.08 9.48
N LEU A 387 8.82 -9.53 10.20
CA LEU A 387 7.91 -10.28 11.07
C LEU A 387 7.06 -11.32 10.30
N GLU A 388 6.72 -12.43 10.96
CA GLU A 388 5.86 -13.47 10.35
C GLU A 388 4.41 -12.98 10.16
N PHE A 389 3.93 -12.08 11.02
CA PHE A 389 2.57 -11.55 11.01
C PHE A 389 2.55 -10.02 11.06
N TYR A 390 1.58 -9.41 10.39
CA TYR A 390 1.44 -7.96 10.35
C TYR A 390 1.06 -7.37 11.71
N GLY A 391 1.81 -6.37 12.18
CA GLY A 391 1.52 -5.62 13.39
C GLY A 391 1.84 -6.35 14.70
N GLN A 392 2.49 -7.52 14.65
CA GLN A 392 3.05 -8.14 15.86
C GLN A 392 4.19 -7.30 16.42
N ARG A 393 4.39 -7.40 17.73
CA ARG A 393 5.53 -6.75 18.39
C ARG A 393 6.81 -7.54 18.13
N PRO A 394 7.95 -6.90 17.80
CA PRO A 394 9.23 -7.58 17.56
C PRO A 394 9.66 -8.51 18.70
N TRP A 395 9.45 -8.11 19.95
CA TRP A 395 9.75 -8.92 21.14
C TRP A 395 8.74 -10.05 21.43
N ARG A 396 7.72 -10.23 20.59
CA ARG A 396 6.73 -11.32 20.66
C ARG A 396 6.64 -12.13 19.35
N PRO A 397 7.74 -12.66 18.81
CA PRO A 397 7.69 -13.35 17.54
C PRO A 397 6.91 -14.66 17.67
N GLY A 398 5.73 -14.74 17.04
CA GLY A 398 4.95 -15.98 16.96
C GLY A 398 4.44 -16.53 18.30
N LYS A 399 4.35 -15.68 19.33
CA LYS A 399 3.64 -15.97 20.59
C LYS A 399 2.13 -15.83 20.38
N HIS A 400 1.33 -16.62 21.11
CA HIS A 400 -0.12 -16.53 20.98
C HIS A 400 -0.64 -15.29 21.70
N SER A 401 -1.65 -14.60 21.16
CA SER A 401 -2.18 -13.36 21.78
C SER A 401 -2.77 -13.58 23.19
N LEU A 402 -3.12 -14.83 23.53
CA LEU A 402 -3.65 -15.24 24.84
C LEU A 402 -2.57 -15.72 25.83
N GLU A 403 -1.32 -15.79 25.39
CA GLU A 403 -0.19 -16.17 26.24
C GLU A 403 0.10 -15.04 27.23
N PRO A 404 0.36 -15.35 28.52
CA PRO A 404 0.60 -14.33 29.53
C PRO A 404 1.82 -13.46 29.16
N PRO A 405 1.72 -12.13 29.32
CA PRO A 405 2.82 -11.22 28.99
C PRO A 405 4.01 -11.43 29.93
N GLU A 406 5.22 -11.58 29.37
CA GLU A 406 6.47 -11.49 30.11
C GLU A 406 6.74 -10.01 30.44
N GLN A 407 6.42 -9.59 31.67
CA GLN A 407 6.41 -8.18 32.06
C GLN A 407 7.75 -7.47 31.83
N GLU A 408 8.87 -8.12 32.15
CA GLU A 408 10.22 -7.54 31.97
C GLU A 408 10.53 -7.25 30.50
N ARG A 409 10.23 -8.21 29.62
CA ARG A 409 10.47 -8.08 28.18
C ARG A 409 9.55 -7.04 27.52
N GLU A 410 8.31 -6.92 28.01
CA GLU A 410 7.41 -5.84 27.55
C GLU A 410 7.94 -4.47 27.91
N MET A 411 8.40 -4.29 29.15
CA MET A 411 8.95 -3.00 29.58
C MET A 411 10.20 -2.63 28.79
N GLU A 412 11.07 -3.59 28.50
CA GLU A 412 12.27 -3.37 27.68
C GLU A 412 11.91 -3.01 26.23
N GLY A 413 11.00 -3.77 25.59
CA GLY A 413 10.53 -3.47 24.23
C GLY A 413 9.83 -2.11 24.12
N ILE A 414 9.05 -1.70 25.13
CA ILE A 414 8.42 -0.37 25.18
C ILE A 414 9.49 0.73 25.24
N ARG A 415 10.52 0.56 26.07
CA ARG A 415 11.64 1.52 26.17
C ARG A 415 12.41 1.64 24.87
N GLU A 416 12.65 0.53 24.18
CA GLU A 416 13.30 0.52 22.87
C GLU A 416 12.52 1.31 21.83
N ILE A 417 11.19 1.13 21.74
CA ILE A 417 10.36 1.92 20.81
C ILE A 417 10.41 3.41 21.16
N GLN A 418 10.33 3.75 22.45
CA GLN A 418 10.42 5.15 22.89
C GLN A 418 11.77 5.78 22.52
N TYR A 419 12.86 5.02 22.62
CA TYR A 419 14.20 5.46 22.22
C TYR A 419 14.31 5.68 20.71
N HIS A 420 13.87 4.69 19.92
CA HIS A 420 13.82 4.77 18.46
C HIS A 420 13.00 5.99 17.98
N GLU A 421 11.83 6.21 18.57
CA GLU A 421 10.97 7.36 18.24
C GLU A 421 11.65 8.71 18.50
N MET A 422 12.43 8.83 19.58
CA MET A 422 13.07 10.09 19.95
C MET A 422 14.35 10.36 19.16
N LYS A 423 15.11 9.32 18.80
CA LYS A 423 16.44 9.45 18.17
C LYS A 423 16.41 9.32 16.65
N GLU A 424 15.63 8.40 16.12
CA GLU A 424 15.65 8.06 14.69
C GLU A 424 14.56 8.79 13.91
N VAL A 425 13.42 9.09 14.55
CA VAL A 425 12.28 9.70 13.84
C VAL A 425 12.35 11.22 13.81
N ASN A 426 12.66 11.77 12.63
CA ASN A 426 12.50 13.21 12.39
C ASN A 426 11.03 13.55 12.10
N HIS A 427 10.34 13.99 13.16
CA HIS A 427 8.93 14.34 13.11
C HIS A 427 8.61 15.48 12.11
N SER A 428 9.48 16.49 12.01
CA SER A 428 9.25 17.63 11.13
C SER A 428 9.29 17.22 9.65
N ASN A 429 10.15 16.26 9.29
CA ASN A 429 10.21 15.70 7.93
C ASN A 429 8.91 14.96 7.53
N ILE A 430 8.13 14.48 8.49
CA ILE A 430 6.83 13.83 8.24
C ILE A 430 5.72 14.88 8.15
N ILE A 431 5.72 15.87 9.05
CA ILE A 431 4.65 16.87 9.17
C ILE A 431 4.64 17.84 7.98
N ILE A 432 5.81 18.32 7.56
CA ILE A 432 5.96 19.34 6.51
C ILE A 432 5.39 18.88 5.15
N PRO A 433 5.72 17.67 4.64
CA PRO A 433 5.10 17.15 3.41
C PRO A 433 3.59 16.99 3.51
N LEU A 434 3.06 16.57 4.66
CA LEU A 434 1.61 16.45 4.85
C LEU A 434 0.89 17.80 4.74
N PHE A 435 1.46 18.86 5.34
CA PHE A 435 0.94 20.22 5.16
C PHE A 435 1.06 20.69 3.71
N SER A 436 2.17 20.43 3.05
CA SER A 436 2.38 20.77 1.64
C SER A 436 1.31 20.12 0.73
N SER A 437 1.06 18.82 0.92
CA SER A 437 0.01 18.09 0.20
C SER A 437 -1.38 18.66 0.48
N ALA A 438 -1.70 18.98 1.74
CA ALA A 438 -2.96 19.63 2.10
C ALA A 438 -3.11 21.00 1.40
N ILE A 439 -2.10 21.87 1.48
CA ILE A 439 -2.09 23.21 0.86
C ILE A 439 -2.29 23.12 -0.65
N SER A 440 -1.62 22.16 -1.32
CA SER A 440 -1.78 21.94 -2.77
C SER A 440 -3.23 21.61 -3.13
N GLN A 441 -3.87 20.72 -2.36
CA GLN A 441 -5.28 20.39 -2.57
C GLN A 441 -6.19 21.60 -2.30
N PHE A 442 -6.04 22.32 -1.18
CA PHE A 442 -6.87 23.50 -0.89
C PHE A 442 -6.66 24.65 -1.90
N LYS A 443 -5.47 24.74 -2.52
CA LYS A 443 -5.23 25.64 -3.66
C LYS A 443 -6.04 25.21 -4.88
N LYS A 444 -6.04 23.91 -5.21
CA LYS A 444 -6.82 23.33 -6.33
C LYS A 444 -8.33 23.57 -6.18
N TYR A 445 -8.87 23.42 -4.97
CA TYR A 445 -10.30 23.60 -4.68
C TYR A 445 -10.70 25.02 -4.26
N ARG A 446 -9.80 26.01 -4.40
CA ARG A 446 -10.07 27.44 -4.15
C ARG A 446 -10.55 27.75 -2.71
N CYS A 447 -9.87 27.21 -1.71
CA CYS A 447 -10.13 27.46 -0.28
C CYS A 447 -9.02 28.33 0.35
N PRO A 448 -9.00 29.67 0.15
CA PRO A 448 -7.89 30.53 0.55
C PRO A 448 -7.70 30.65 2.07
N CYS A 449 -8.78 30.68 2.85
CA CYS A 449 -8.70 30.83 4.31
C CYS A 449 -8.01 29.64 4.97
N ILE A 450 -8.43 28.42 4.62
CA ILE A 450 -7.82 27.18 5.13
C ILE A 450 -6.39 27.06 4.63
N LYS A 451 -6.12 27.39 3.36
CA LYS A 451 -4.77 27.40 2.80
C LYS A 451 -3.81 28.24 3.65
N ARG A 452 -4.18 29.49 3.97
CA ARG A 452 -3.34 30.38 4.80
C ARG A 452 -3.15 29.84 6.20
N HIS A 453 -4.21 29.34 6.83
CA HIS A 453 -4.11 28.71 8.15
C HIS A 453 -3.12 27.53 8.18
N LEU A 454 -3.15 26.66 7.17
CA LEU A 454 -2.20 25.55 7.05
C LEU A 454 -0.76 26.03 6.78
N MET A 455 -0.59 27.10 5.99
CA MET A 455 0.75 27.68 5.77
C MET A 455 1.34 28.27 7.07
N VAL A 456 0.52 28.83 7.96
CA VAL A 456 0.98 29.28 9.30
C VAL A 456 1.44 28.10 10.14
N GLN A 457 0.64 27.02 10.19
CA GLN A 457 1.03 25.80 10.90
C GLN A 457 2.31 25.19 10.32
N MET A 458 2.46 25.17 8.99
CA MET A 458 3.68 24.72 8.33
C MET A 458 4.90 25.60 8.70
N ALA A 459 4.72 26.91 8.86
CA ALA A 459 5.80 27.81 9.29
C ALA A 459 6.21 27.59 10.75
N GLU A 460 5.25 27.31 11.66
CA GLU A 460 5.54 26.90 13.04
C GLU A 460 6.41 25.64 13.08
N GLU A 461 6.12 24.68 12.20
CA GLU A 461 6.88 23.43 12.08
C GLU A 461 8.29 23.64 11.51
N TYR A 462 8.46 24.53 10.52
CA TYR A 462 9.79 24.92 10.03
C TYR A 462 10.64 25.59 11.11
N TYR A 463 10.03 26.45 11.92
CA TYR A 463 10.72 27.08 13.05
C TYR A 463 11.20 26.02 14.06
N GLN A 464 10.36 25.03 14.36
CA GLN A 464 10.72 23.91 15.24
C GLN A 464 11.77 22.97 14.62
N ALA A 465 11.81 22.84 13.28
CA ALA A 465 12.81 22.09 12.54
C ALA A 465 14.17 22.80 12.42
N SER A 466 14.37 23.95 13.09
CA SER A 466 15.58 24.79 13.00
C SER A 466 15.86 25.34 11.60
N ASP A 467 14.83 25.53 10.75
CA ASP A 467 14.93 26.25 9.48
C ASP A 467 14.08 27.54 9.51
N PRO A 468 14.50 28.57 10.27
CA PRO A 468 13.73 29.79 10.43
C PRO A 468 13.67 30.65 9.15
N SER A 469 14.56 30.39 8.18
CA SER A 469 14.60 31.10 6.89
C SER A 469 13.37 30.79 6.04
N LYS A 470 13.05 29.50 5.87
CA LYS A 470 11.85 29.04 5.15
C LYS A 470 10.57 29.42 5.89
N ALA A 471 10.58 29.37 7.22
CA ALA A 471 9.46 29.85 8.01
C ALA A 471 9.17 31.34 7.74
N LEU A 472 10.20 32.20 7.79
CA LEU A 472 10.05 33.64 7.61
C LEU A 472 9.50 34.01 6.22
N THR A 473 9.99 33.37 5.15
CA THR A 473 9.48 33.60 3.79
C THR A 473 8.00 33.25 3.64
N LEU A 474 7.56 32.12 4.22
CA LEU A 474 6.15 31.72 4.23
C LEU A 474 5.30 32.72 5.03
N LEU A 475 5.78 33.13 6.21
CA LEU A 475 5.07 34.09 7.06
C LEU A 475 4.93 35.45 6.37
N ASN A 476 5.97 35.97 5.72
CA ASN A 476 5.92 37.25 5.01
C ASN A 476 4.84 37.26 3.92
N HIS A 477 4.69 36.18 3.16
CA HIS A 477 3.62 36.02 2.17
C HIS A 477 2.23 36.08 2.83
N ILE A 478 2.03 35.36 3.94
CA ILE A 478 0.73 35.28 4.62
C ILE A 478 0.38 36.61 5.31
N MET A 479 1.37 37.26 5.93
CA MET A 479 1.19 38.55 6.60
C MET A 479 0.75 39.63 5.61
N TRP A 480 1.28 39.61 4.37
CA TRP A 480 0.81 40.51 3.31
C TRP A 480 -0.69 40.33 3.01
N ASP A 481 -1.15 39.08 2.87
CA ASP A 481 -2.58 38.78 2.69
C ASP A 481 -3.43 39.29 3.87
N TYR A 482 -2.98 39.06 5.11
CA TYR A 482 -3.72 39.49 6.31
C TYR A 482 -3.77 41.02 6.49
N ARG A 483 -2.72 41.75 6.06
CA ARG A 483 -2.73 43.22 6.02
C ARG A 483 -3.78 43.73 5.05
N ASN A 484 -3.84 43.15 3.84
CA ASN A 484 -4.81 43.54 2.81
C ASN A 484 -6.25 43.29 3.24
N GLU A 485 -6.50 42.16 3.88
CA GLU A 485 -7.84 41.75 4.35
C GLU A 485 -8.20 42.26 5.76
N LYS A 486 -7.28 42.98 6.42
CA LYS A 486 -7.46 43.60 7.76
C LYS A 486 -7.71 42.60 8.90
N TRP A 487 -7.10 41.42 8.85
CA TRP A 487 -7.16 40.42 9.93
C TRP A 487 -6.14 40.68 11.05
N TRP A 488 -6.33 41.76 11.82
CA TRP A 488 -5.34 42.24 12.80
C TRP A 488 -5.05 41.27 13.95
N SER A 489 -6.03 40.48 14.39
CA SER A 489 -5.84 39.49 15.46
C SER A 489 -4.93 38.32 15.03
N LEU A 490 -5.16 37.80 13.82
CA LEU A 490 -4.33 36.74 13.23
C LEU A 490 -2.92 37.25 12.93
N LEU A 491 -2.82 38.48 12.39
CA LEU A 491 -1.53 39.14 12.18
C LEU A 491 -0.76 39.24 13.50
N CYS A 492 -1.42 39.65 14.60
CA CYS A 492 -0.79 39.73 15.92
C CYS A 492 -0.21 38.40 16.40
N SER A 493 -0.95 37.31 16.23
CA SER A 493 -0.48 35.98 16.64
C SER A 493 0.74 35.49 15.86
N ILE A 494 0.86 35.92 14.61
CA ILE A 494 1.93 35.48 13.71
C ILE A 494 3.16 36.39 13.80
N SER A 495 2.96 37.68 14.07
CA SER A 495 4.05 38.64 14.22
C SER A 495 5.04 38.24 15.31
N THR A 496 4.59 37.60 16.39
CA THR A 496 5.49 37.09 17.44
C THR A 496 6.40 35.99 16.93
N LEU A 497 5.85 35.02 16.19
CA LEU A 497 6.62 33.95 15.53
C LEU A 497 7.54 34.53 14.44
N ALA A 498 7.06 35.47 13.64
CA ALA A 498 7.86 36.13 12.60
C ALA A 498 9.04 36.90 13.20
N LEU A 499 8.85 37.61 14.33
CA LEU A 499 9.94 38.29 15.06
C LEU A 499 10.97 37.29 15.60
N GLN A 500 10.52 36.14 16.11
CA GLN A 500 11.43 35.08 16.55
C GLN A 500 12.21 34.48 15.37
N CYS A 501 11.57 34.23 14.25
CA CYS A 501 12.23 33.77 13.02
C CYS A 501 13.24 34.80 12.49
N ALA A 502 12.87 36.08 12.46
CA ALA A 502 13.74 37.19 12.02
C ALA A 502 14.96 37.36 12.93
N TYR A 503 14.79 37.21 14.24
CA TYR A 503 15.89 37.18 15.20
C TYR A 503 16.83 36.00 14.96
N SER A 504 16.29 34.78 14.81
CA SER A 504 17.07 33.56 14.58
C SER A 504 17.77 33.52 13.21
N THR A 505 17.26 34.26 12.21
CA THR A 505 17.88 34.39 10.88
C THR A 505 18.84 35.57 10.76
N THR A 506 19.02 36.37 11.82
CA THR A 506 19.84 37.59 11.83
C THR A 506 19.42 38.63 10.77
N SER A 507 18.14 38.63 10.38
CA SER A 507 17.59 39.58 9.40
C SER A 507 17.17 40.88 10.10
N VAL A 508 18.12 41.82 10.25
CA VAL A 508 17.93 43.08 11.00
C VAL A 508 16.85 43.97 10.36
N THR A 509 16.82 44.07 9.03
CA THR A 509 15.87 44.92 8.30
C THR A 509 14.43 44.46 8.46
N GLU A 510 14.19 43.15 8.33
CA GLU A 510 12.87 42.57 8.51
C GLU A 510 12.44 42.61 9.98
N TYR A 511 13.38 42.40 10.91
CA TYR A 511 13.10 42.50 12.35
C TYR A 511 12.62 43.91 12.73
N ILE A 512 13.31 44.97 12.27
CA ILE A 512 12.91 46.35 12.53
C ILE A 512 11.52 46.64 11.95
N GLY A 513 11.25 46.23 10.70
CA GLY A 513 9.95 46.42 10.06
C GLY A 513 8.82 45.73 10.81
N LEU A 514 9.02 44.48 11.21
CA LEU A 514 8.05 43.68 11.97
C LEU A 514 7.85 44.23 13.40
N ALA A 515 8.91 44.74 14.04
CA ALA A 515 8.84 45.29 15.39
C ALA A 515 8.06 46.61 15.42
N LEU A 516 8.31 47.50 14.45
CA LEU A 516 7.55 48.74 14.28
C LEU A 516 6.07 48.45 14.03
N GLU A 517 5.77 47.45 13.19
CA GLU A 517 4.40 47.02 12.95
C GLU A 517 3.77 46.48 14.24
N PHE A 518 4.47 45.61 14.99
CA PHE A 518 4.00 45.01 16.24
C PHE A 518 3.64 46.02 17.34
N MET A 519 4.37 47.14 17.41
CA MET A 519 4.09 48.24 18.35
C MET A 519 2.88 49.10 17.94
N GLY A 520 2.39 48.97 16.70
CA GLY A 520 1.30 49.77 16.18
C GLY A 520 -0.02 49.58 16.96
N PRO A 521 -0.89 50.61 17.01
CA PRO A 521 -2.15 50.56 17.78
C PRO A 521 -3.17 49.56 17.21
N ARG A 522 -2.97 49.09 15.98
CA ARG A 522 -3.87 48.15 15.29
C ARG A 522 -3.69 46.71 15.79
N LEU A 523 -2.57 46.38 16.42
CA LEU A 523 -2.28 45.04 16.93
C LEU A 523 -2.63 44.96 18.42
N GLN A 524 -3.55 44.06 18.74
CA GLN A 524 -4.04 43.79 20.09
C GLN A 524 -3.08 42.87 20.86
N ALA A 525 -1.77 43.17 20.86
CA ALA A 525 -0.80 42.48 21.70
C ALA A 525 -0.86 43.00 23.15
N SER A 526 -0.49 42.15 24.12
CA SER A 526 -0.36 42.59 25.51
C SER A 526 0.72 43.67 25.65
N GLU A 527 0.46 44.65 26.51
CA GLU A 527 1.38 45.78 26.75
C GLU A 527 2.78 45.32 27.21
N GLU A 528 2.87 44.20 27.91
CA GLU A 528 4.14 43.58 28.31
C GLU A 528 4.95 43.04 27.12
N CYS A 529 4.29 42.39 26.16
CA CYS A 529 4.96 41.93 24.94
C CYS A 529 5.41 43.11 24.07
N LYS A 530 4.62 44.19 24.00
CA LYS A 530 5.02 45.42 23.28
C LYS A 530 6.24 46.08 23.91
N ARG A 531 6.31 46.18 25.25
CA ARG A 531 7.50 46.68 25.96
C ARG A 531 8.73 45.83 25.70
N ARG A 532 8.62 44.50 25.74
CA ARG A 532 9.76 43.60 25.43
C ARG A 532 10.31 43.79 24.02
N VAL A 533 9.43 43.93 23.02
CA VAL A 533 9.84 44.17 21.62
C VAL A 533 10.46 45.57 21.47
N HIS A 534 9.91 46.58 22.16
CA HIS A 534 10.46 47.92 22.20
C HIS A 534 11.88 47.94 22.80
N ASP A 535 12.10 47.28 23.93
CA ASP A 535 13.42 47.22 24.57
C ASP A 535 14.44 46.49 23.69
N ASN A 536 14.03 45.42 23.01
CA ASN A 536 14.88 44.73 22.04
C ASN A 536 15.21 45.60 20.82
N LEU A 537 14.25 46.37 20.31
CA LEU A 537 14.46 47.32 19.22
C LEU A 537 15.45 48.41 19.62
N MET A 538 15.29 48.99 20.82
CA MET A 538 16.19 50.03 21.34
C MET A 538 17.61 49.49 21.55
N ARG A 539 17.78 48.21 21.92
CA ARG A 539 19.10 47.55 21.99
C ARG A 539 19.75 47.27 20.63
N LEU A 540 18.98 47.26 19.55
CA LEU A 540 19.51 47.09 18.19
C LEU A 540 19.85 48.45 17.54
N LEU A 541 19.24 49.53 18.03
CA LEU A 541 19.45 50.90 17.54
C LEU A 541 20.55 51.65 18.30
N ASN A 542 20.75 51.33 19.58
CA ASN A 542 21.89 51.75 20.41
C ASN A 542 23.07 50.81 20.20
#